data_AF-A0A316G307-F1
#
_entry.id   AF-A0A316G307-F1
#
_cell.length_a   1.000
_cell.length_b   1.000
_cell.length_c   1.000
_cell.angle_alpha   90.00
_cell.angle_beta   90.00
_cell.angle_gamma   90.00
#
_symmetry.space_group_name_H-M   'P 1'
#
loop_
_entity.id
_entity.type
_entity.pdbx_description
1 polymer ?
#
loop_
_entity_poly.entity_id
_entity_poly.type
_entity_poly.pdbx_seq_one_letter_code
_entity_poly.pdbx_strand_id
1 'polypeptide(L)'
;MVAVLKEVDADAVLLLDIDWDLGGVTLNALADQVGGYPHRLALRPNRGMDSGLDLDGDGRLGGPGDAQGWGEYAGQGGMAILSRRPVAMEEVRDFTGLSWTDLPGHRAPNGTPEAQRLSTTGHWDVPLILADGTRLHLLAWHATPPAFEARNVARNRDETLF
;
A
#
# COMPACT_ATOMS: atom_id res chain seq x y z
N MET A 1 -8.29 7.61 -16.71
CA MET A 1 -7.67 8.15 -15.47
C MET A 1 -7.37 9.64 -15.56
N VAL A 2 -6.44 10.13 -16.40
CA VAL A 2 -6.04 11.56 -16.41
C VAL A 2 -7.20 12.55 -16.58
N ALA A 3 -8.12 12.31 -17.52
CA ALA A 3 -9.27 13.20 -17.73
C ALA A 3 -10.15 13.30 -16.47
N VAL A 4 -10.42 12.17 -15.80
CA VAL A 4 -11.19 12.12 -14.55
C VAL A 4 -10.48 12.90 -13.44
N LEU A 5 -9.16 12.74 -13.30
CA LEU A 5 -8.40 13.47 -12.27
C LEU A 5 -8.42 14.98 -12.50
N LYS A 6 -8.35 15.42 -13.77
CA LYS A 6 -8.48 16.84 -14.12
C LYS A 6 -9.89 17.39 -13.89
N GLU A 7 -10.92 16.58 -14.15
CA GLU A 7 -12.31 16.96 -13.95
C GLU A 7 -12.70 17.04 -12.47
N VAL A 8 -12.22 16.09 -11.67
CA VAL A 8 -12.46 16.05 -10.21
C VAL A 8 -11.77 17.22 -9.50
N ASP A 9 -10.60 17.65 -9.98
CA ASP A 9 -9.86 18.82 -9.49
C ASP A 9 -9.61 18.83 -7.96
N ALA A 10 -9.40 17.65 -7.36
CA ALA A 10 -9.27 17.51 -5.91
C ALA A 10 -7.95 18.11 -5.37
N ASP A 11 -7.96 18.58 -4.12
CA ASP A 11 -6.74 19.04 -3.43
C ASP A 11 -5.74 17.92 -3.13
N ALA A 12 -6.25 16.71 -2.90
CA ALA A 12 -5.46 15.50 -2.71
C ALA A 12 -6.20 14.29 -3.30
N VAL A 13 -5.44 13.35 -3.86
CA VAL A 13 -5.94 12.12 -4.49
C VAL A 13 -5.14 10.94 -3.97
N LEU A 14 -5.84 9.94 -3.42
CA LEU A 14 -5.30 8.60 -3.22
C LEU A 14 -5.51 7.79 -4.50
N LEU A 15 -4.43 7.28 -5.06
CA LEU A 15 -4.41 6.38 -6.19
C LEU A 15 -4.11 4.97 -5.69
N LEU A 16 -4.93 4.02 -6.12
CA LEU A 16 -4.73 2.59 -5.88
C LEU A 16 -4.40 1.92 -7.21
N ASP A 17 -3.75 0.76 -7.14
CA ASP A 17 -3.41 -0.05 -8.31
C ASP A 17 -2.49 0.69 -9.30
N ILE A 18 -1.55 1.48 -8.73
CA ILE A 18 -0.49 2.14 -9.47
C ILE A 18 0.83 1.47 -9.13
N ASP A 19 1.54 0.99 -10.15
CA ASP A 19 2.82 0.32 -9.94
C ASP A 19 3.83 1.26 -9.28
N TRP A 20 4.42 0.76 -8.21
CA TRP A 20 5.50 1.41 -7.50
C TRP A 20 6.83 1.05 -8.15
N ASP A 21 7.66 2.06 -8.35
CA ASP A 21 9.06 1.89 -8.72
C ASP A 21 9.92 2.81 -7.85
N LEU A 22 11.15 2.38 -7.56
CA LEU A 22 12.06 3.12 -6.67
C LEU A 22 12.36 4.55 -7.16
N GLY A 23 12.31 4.77 -8.48
CA GLY A 23 12.53 6.08 -9.08
C GLY A 23 11.29 6.98 -9.13
N GLY A 24 10.12 6.44 -8.76
CA GLY A 24 8.82 7.10 -8.91
C GLY A 24 8.46 7.44 -10.36
N VAL A 25 9.03 6.76 -11.35
CA VAL A 25 8.82 7.00 -12.79
C VAL A 25 7.34 6.93 -13.14
N THR A 26 6.65 5.88 -12.69
CA THR A 26 5.22 5.68 -12.99
C THR A 26 4.37 6.80 -12.41
N LEU A 27 4.55 7.11 -11.12
CA LEU A 27 3.80 8.16 -10.45
C LEU A 27 4.09 9.54 -11.05
N ASN A 28 5.37 9.83 -11.34
CA ASN A 28 5.77 11.10 -11.88
C ASN A 28 5.21 11.33 -13.29
N ALA A 29 5.29 10.32 -14.16
CA ALA A 29 4.71 10.40 -15.50
C ALA A 29 3.19 10.66 -15.47
N LEU A 30 2.46 9.98 -14.57
CA LEU A 30 1.04 10.23 -14.39
C LEU A 30 0.77 11.64 -13.88
N ALA A 31 1.46 12.05 -12.82
CA ALA A 31 1.28 13.36 -12.19
C ALA A 31 1.60 14.52 -13.14
N ASP A 32 2.60 14.36 -14.02
CA ASP A 32 2.97 15.36 -15.02
C ASP A 32 1.88 15.51 -16.09
N GLN A 33 1.22 14.43 -16.50
CA GLN A 33 0.09 14.48 -17.44
C GLN A 33 -1.15 15.14 -16.82
N VAL A 34 -1.39 14.91 -15.52
CA VAL A 34 -2.49 15.52 -14.77
C VAL A 34 -2.21 17.01 -14.52
N GLY A 35 -0.99 17.35 -14.08
CA GLY A 35 -0.60 18.69 -13.68
C GLY A 35 -1.16 19.11 -12.31
N GLY A 36 -0.59 20.16 -11.72
CA GLY A 36 -1.14 20.77 -10.50
C GLY A 36 -0.95 20.00 -9.19
N TYR A 37 -0.13 18.94 -9.17
CA TYR A 37 0.20 18.16 -7.96
C TYR A 37 1.72 18.12 -7.71
N PRO A 38 2.28 19.15 -7.05
CA PRO A 38 3.72 19.25 -6.77
C PRO A 38 4.19 18.29 -5.68
N HIS A 39 3.29 17.80 -4.82
CA HIS A 39 3.62 16.86 -3.75
C HIS A 39 3.12 15.47 -4.11
N ARG A 40 4.04 14.50 -4.10
CA ARG A 40 3.82 13.14 -4.59
C ARG A 40 4.44 12.19 -3.58
N LEU A 41 3.70 11.16 -3.20
CA LEU A 41 4.18 10.13 -2.27
C LEU A 41 3.80 8.76 -2.79
N ALA A 42 4.76 7.86 -2.90
CA ALA A 42 4.52 6.43 -3.00
C ALA A 42 5.55 5.70 -2.15
N LEU A 43 5.08 4.81 -1.28
CA LEU A 43 5.92 3.96 -0.44
C LEU A 43 5.92 2.54 -1.02
N ARG A 44 7.00 1.79 -0.75
CA ARG A 44 7.17 0.44 -1.30
C ARG A 44 6.04 -0.48 -0.80
N PRO A 45 5.22 -1.06 -1.69
CA PRO A 45 4.15 -1.96 -1.27
C PRO A 45 4.68 -3.36 -0.95
N ASN A 46 3.87 -4.16 -0.26
CA ASN A 46 4.13 -5.59 -0.03
C ASN A 46 3.85 -6.46 -1.27
N ARG A 47 3.09 -5.96 -2.26
CA ARG A 47 2.80 -6.72 -3.49
C ARG A 47 4.05 -7.07 -4.28
N GLY A 48 4.20 -8.36 -4.56
CA GLY A 48 5.36 -8.93 -5.24
C GLY A 48 6.67 -8.76 -4.48
N MET A 49 6.64 -8.31 -3.22
CA MET A 49 7.82 -8.26 -2.37
C MET A 49 8.14 -9.67 -1.92
N ASP A 50 9.28 -10.20 -2.35
CA ASP A 50 9.77 -11.51 -1.91
C ASP A 50 9.81 -11.60 -0.37
N SER A 51 9.19 -12.66 0.16
CA SER A 51 9.21 -12.98 1.60
C SER A 51 10.41 -13.84 1.99
N GLY A 52 11.03 -14.53 1.03
CA GLY A 52 12.04 -15.57 1.26
C GLY A 52 11.47 -16.88 1.81
N LEU A 53 10.15 -17.07 1.79
CA LEU A 53 9.44 -18.22 2.37
C LEU A 53 8.51 -18.86 1.33
N ASP A 54 8.25 -20.15 1.48
CA ASP A 54 7.20 -20.89 0.76
C ASP A 54 5.88 -20.69 1.52
N LEU A 55 5.12 -19.66 1.14
CA LEU A 55 3.93 -19.26 1.88
C LEU A 55 2.70 -20.02 1.44
N ASP A 56 2.62 -20.41 0.17
CA ASP A 56 1.48 -21.14 -0.40
C ASP A 56 1.64 -22.67 -0.34
N GLY A 57 2.85 -23.16 0.00
CA GLY A 57 3.14 -24.56 0.26
C GLY A 57 3.34 -25.39 -1.01
N ASP A 58 3.68 -24.77 -2.14
CA ASP A 58 3.89 -25.46 -3.41
C ASP A 58 5.29 -26.10 -3.55
N GLY A 59 6.19 -25.85 -2.58
CA GLY A 59 7.55 -26.37 -2.54
C GLY A 59 8.56 -25.56 -3.35
N ARG A 60 8.18 -24.38 -3.87
CA ARG A 60 9.06 -23.42 -4.54
C ARG A 60 9.13 -22.13 -3.73
N LEU A 61 10.08 -21.27 -4.11
CA LEU A 61 10.26 -19.96 -3.49
C LEU A 61 10.19 -18.89 -4.57
N GLY A 62 9.77 -17.69 -4.17
CA GLY A 62 9.78 -16.50 -5.00
C GLY A 62 8.67 -16.45 -6.04
N GLY A 63 7.63 -17.30 -5.90
CA GLY A 63 6.43 -17.21 -6.70
C GLY A 63 5.51 -16.06 -6.25
N PRO A 64 4.48 -15.69 -7.04
CA PRO A 64 3.50 -14.68 -6.63
C PRO A 64 2.75 -15.03 -5.34
N GLY A 65 2.57 -16.31 -5.03
CA GLY A 65 1.96 -16.79 -3.79
C GLY A 65 2.86 -16.71 -2.55
N ASP A 66 4.18 -16.53 -2.76
CA ASP A 66 5.21 -16.37 -1.74
C ASP A 66 5.53 -14.91 -1.40
N ALA A 67 5.02 -13.98 -2.19
CA ALA A 67 5.23 -12.57 -1.91
C ALA A 67 4.46 -12.12 -0.66
N GLN A 68 4.99 -11.12 0.04
CA GLN A 68 4.36 -10.54 1.23
C GLN A 68 2.90 -10.15 0.97
N GLY A 69 2.63 -9.55 -0.19
CA GLY A 69 1.31 -9.52 -0.82
C GLY A 69 1.41 -10.12 -2.21
N TRP A 70 0.35 -10.79 -2.66
CA TRP A 70 0.34 -11.42 -3.98
C TRP A 70 0.71 -10.42 -5.08
N GLY A 71 1.65 -10.79 -5.95
CA GLY A 71 2.07 -10.01 -7.11
C GLY A 71 3.16 -10.70 -7.91
N GLU A 72 3.19 -10.45 -9.21
CA GLU A 72 4.12 -11.05 -10.18
C GLU A 72 5.51 -10.38 -10.15
N TYR A 73 5.59 -9.14 -9.68
CA TYR A 73 6.83 -8.39 -9.53
C TYR A 73 6.74 -7.39 -8.38
N ALA A 74 7.89 -7.05 -7.80
CA ALA A 74 7.98 -6.12 -6.68
C ALA A 74 7.49 -4.72 -7.09
N GLY A 75 6.43 -4.25 -6.44
CA GLY A 75 5.85 -2.93 -6.70
C GLY A 75 4.53 -2.95 -7.48
N GLN A 76 4.10 -4.11 -8.01
CA GLN A 76 2.84 -4.23 -8.74
C GLN A 76 1.65 -3.69 -7.92
N GLY A 77 0.76 -2.92 -8.55
CA GLY A 77 -0.53 -2.57 -7.96
C GLY A 77 -0.43 -1.87 -6.59
N GLY A 78 0.54 -0.97 -6.46
CA GLY A 78 0.83 -0.20 -5.25
C GLY A 78 -0.21 0.87 -4.94
N MET A 79 0.20 1.83 -4.11
CA MET A 79 -0.58 3.02 -3.78
C MET A 79 0.26 4.26 -4.00
N ALA A 80 -0.41 5.39 -4.23
CA ALA A 80 0.25 6.68 -4.31
C ALA A 80 -0.68 7.81 -3.90
N ILE A 81 -0.10 8.93 -3.46
CA ILE A 81 -0.83 10.16 -3.15
C ILE A 81 -0.30 11.27 -4.05
N LEU A 82 -1.22 11.98 -4.69
CA LEU A 82 -0.97 13.27 -5.36
C LEU A 82 -1.62 14.37 -4.53
N SER A 83 -0.89 15.44 -4.24
CA SER A 83 -1.38 16.52 -3.39
C SER A 83 -0.91 17.90 -3.85
N ARG A 84 -1.83 18.87 -3.77
CA ARG A 84 -1.53 20.32 -3.84
C ARG A 84 -0.93 20.85 -2.55
N ARG A 85 -1.22 20.17 -1.44
CA ARG A 85 -0.76 20.51 -0.09
C ARG A 85 0.53 19.76 0.25
N PRO A 86 1.49 20.37 0.96
CA PRO A 86 2.69 19.69 1.41
C PRO A 86 2.36 18.47 2.27
N VAL A 87 3.13 17.40 2.09
CA VAL A 87 3.15 16.25 3.00
C VAL A 87 4.14 16.54 4.12
N ALA A 88 3.75 16.38 5.38
CA ALA A 88 4.70 16.45 6.50
C ALA A 88 5.49 15.14 6.54
N MET A 89 6.52 15.02 5.70
CA MET A 89 7.26 13.78 5.44
C MET A 89 7.84 13.13 6.71
N GLU A 90 8.28 13.93 7.67
CA GLU A 90 8.83 13.45 8.95
C GLU A 90 7.76 12.86 9.88
N GLU A 91 6.49 13.17 9.63
CA GLU A 91 5.33 12.73 10.41
C GLU A 91 4.60 11.53 9.74
N VAL A 92 5.03 11.10 8.54
CA VAL A 92 4.44 9.96 7.83
C VAL A 92 4.70 8.67 8.61
N ARG A 93 3.63 7.90 8.86
CA ARG A 93 3.73 6.58 9.50
C ARG A 93 3.39 5.49 8.48
N ASP A 94 4.35 4.61 8.25
CA ASP A 94 4.20 3.46 7.35
C ASP A 94 4.09 2.16 8.15
N PHE A 95 2.87 1.61 8.20
CA PHE A 95 2.58 0.34 8.86
C PHE A 95 2.65 -0.85 7.89
N THR A 96 3.05 -0.64 6.64
CA THR A 96 3.17 -1.71 5.62
C THR A 96 4.06 -2.85 6.10
N GLY A 97 5.06 -2.55 6.94
CA GLY A 97 5.97 -3.53 7.52
C GLY A 97 5.46 -4.30 8.74
N LEU A 98 4.27 -4.00 9.25
CA LEU A 98 3.72 -4.64 10.46
C LEU A 98 3.54 -6.14 10.23
N SER A 99 4.13 -6.96 11.12
CA SER A 99 3.87 -8.41 11.12
C SER A 99 2.41 -8.70 11.44
N TRP A 100 1.82 -9.68 10.75
CA TRP A 100 0.43 -10.08 11.01
C TRP A 100 0.27 -10.67 12.41
N THR A 101 1.26 -11.40 12.91
CA THR A 101 1.22 -12.00 14.24
C THR A 101 1.41 -10.97 15.37
N ASP A 102 1.95 -9.78 15.05
CA ASP A 102 2.11 -8.70 16.02
C ASP A 102 0.80 -7.93 16.27
N LEU A 103 -0.21 -8.09 15.41
CA LEU A 103 -1.52 -7.46 15.59
C LEU A 103 -2.26 -8.10 16.79
N PRO A 104 -2.59 -7.34 17.85
CA PRO A 104 -3.31 -7.90 18.99
C PRO A 104 -4.68 -8.47 18.58
N GLY A 105 -4.93 -9.73 18.92
CA GLY A 105 -6.19 -10.40 18.57
C GLY A 105 -6.34 -10.77 17.09
N HIS A 106 -5.21 -10.88 16.36
CA HIS A 106 -5.19 -11.35 14.98
C HIS A 106 -5.91 -12.70 14.81
N ARG A 107 -6.35 -12.94 13.58
CA ARG A 107 -6.91 -14.21 13.11
C ARG A 107 -6.00 -14.89 12.08
N ALA A 108 -4.72 -14.51 12.03
CA ALA A 108 -3.72 -15.24 11.26
C ALA A 108 -3.83 -16.77 11.52
N PRO A 109 -3.89 -17.60 10.46
CA PRO A 109 -3.93 -19.05 10.62
C PRO A 109 -2.75 -19.58 11.43
N ASN A 110 -2.95 -20.72 12.11
CA ASN A 110 -1.86 -21.41 12.81
C ASN A 110 -0.71 -21.73 11.85
N GLY A 111 0.52 -21.43 12.26
CA GLY A 111 1.71 -21.62 11.43
C GLY A 111 1.99 -20.47 10.46
N THR A 112 1.24 -19.36 10.51
CA THR A 112 1.62 -18.12 9.80
C THR A 112 3.01 -17.68 10.29
N PRO A 113 4.00 -17.51 9.39
CA PRO A 113 5.33 -17.06 9.78
C PRO A 113 5.30 -15.65 10.38
N GLU A 114 6.15 -15.37 11.38
CA GLU A 114 6.29 -14.02 11.96
C GLU A 114 6.74 -12.98 10.93
N ALA A 115 7.43 -13.42 9.86
CA ALA A 115 7.83 -12.57 8.76
C ALA A 115 6.66 -12.17 7.83
N GLN A 116 5.50 -12.81 7.93
CA GLN A 116 4.34 -12.47 7.12
C GLN A 116 3.72 -11.15 7.59
N ARG A 117 3.69 -10.16 6.69
CA ARG A 117 3.14 -8.84 6.99
C ARG A 117 1.62 -8.83 6.91
N LEU A 118 0.99 -7.99 7.73
CA LEU A 118 -0.47 -7.81 7.75
C LEU A 118 -0.99 -7.25 6.43
N SER A 119 -0.46 -6.11 5.98
CA SER A 119 -0.99 -5.39 4.81
C SER A 119 -0.67 -6.08 3.50
N THR A 120 -1.65 -6.25 2.62
CA THR A 120 -1.51 -6.82 1.28
C THR A 120 -0.74 -5.87 0.37
N THR A 121 -1.12 -4.59 0.35
CA THR A 121 -0.45 -3.56 -0.45
C THR A 121 0.37 -2.64 0.45
N GLY A 122 -0.30 -1.88 1.31
CA GLY A 122 0.30 -0.97 2.28
C GLY A 122 -0.77 -0.39 3.19
N HIS A 123 -0.34 0.21 4.29
CA HIS A 123 -1.21 0.81 5.29
C HIS A 123 -0.50 2.00 5.92
N TRP A 124 -1.01 3.21 5.67
CA TRP A 124 -0.31 4.47 5.91
C TRP A 124 -1.16 5.44 6.70
N ASP A 125 -0.49 6.27 7.49
CA ASP A 125 -1.01 7.55 7.97
C ASP A 125 -0.15 8.67 7.37
N VAL A 126 -0.76 9.49 6.51
CA VAL A 126 -0.09 10.55 5.76
C VAL A 126 -0.68 11.91 6.13
N PRO A 127 0.02 12.72 6.95
CA PRO A 127 -0.41 14.07 7.28
C PRO A 127 -0.14 15.05 6.14
N LEU A 128 -1.20 15.70 5.67
CA LEU A 128 -1.13 16.86 4.79
C LEU A 128 -1.20 18.16 5.59
N ILE A 129 -0.39 19.14 5.21
CA ILE A 129 -0.33 20.45 5.86
C ILE A 129 -1.37 21.38 5.22
N LEU A 130 -2.40 21.75 5.99
CA LEU A 130 -3.42 22.72 5.57
C LEU A 130 -2.88 24.16 5.64
N ALA A 131 -3.61 25.10 5.04
CA ALA A 131 -3.17 26.51 4.93
C ALA A 131 -3.02 27.23 6.28
N ASP A 132 -3.77 26.80 7.29
CA ASP A 132 -3.69 27.28 8.68
C ASP A 132 -2.60 26.57 9.50
N GLY A 133 -1.88 25.61 8.90
CA GLY A 133 -0.92 24.77 9.57
C GLY A 133 -1.52 23.56 10.29
N THR A 134 -2.83 23.30 10.20
CA THR A 134 -3.42 22.08 10.77
C THR A 134 -3.02 20.85 9.95
N ARG A 135 -2.98 19.66 10.59
CA ARG A 135 -2.70 18.38 9.90
C ARG A 135 -4.00 17.68 9.53
N LEU A 136 -4.18 17.39 8.25
CA LEU A 136 -5.20 16.47 7.76
C LEU A 136 -4.56 15.10 7.58
N HIS A 137 -4.92 14.15 8.42
CA HIS A 137 -4.40 12.78 8.35
C HIS A 137 -5.18 11.95 7.32
N LEU A 138 -4.48 11.47 6.30
CA LEU A 138 -5.00 10.48 5.37
C LEU A 138 -4.62 9.09 5.88
N LEU A 139 -5.60 8.39 6.47
CA LEU A 139 -5.49 6.98 6.82
C LEU A 139 -5.84 6.16 5.58
N ALA A 140 -4.85 5.54 4.97
CA ALA A 140 -4.98 4.91 3.65
C ALA A 140 -4.44 3.49 3.67
N TRP A 141 -5.22 2.56 3.12
CA TRP A 141 -4.77 1.19 2.89
C TRP A 141 -5.46 0.58 1.66
N HIS A 142 -4.86 -0.47 1.12
CA HIS A 142 -5.41 -1.23 0.00
C HIS A 142 -5.36 -2.73 0.29
N ALA A 143 -6.44 -3.22 0.88
CA ALA A 143 -6.64 -4.61 1.26
C ALA A 143 -7.45 -5.35 0.19
N THR A 144 -6.79 -5.78 -0.89
CA THR A 144 -7.39 -6.66 -1.91
C THR A 144 -6.60 -7.97 -2.08
N PRO A 145 -6.42 -8.76 -1.00
CA PRO A 145 -5.87 -10.10 -1.13
C PRO A 145 -6.87 -11.00 -1.88
N PRO A 146 -6.41 -11.94 -2.72
CA PRO A 146 -7.33 -12.77 -3.50
C PRO A 146 -8.21 -13.68 -2.62
N ALA A 147 -9.54 -13.59 -2.75
CA ALA A 147 -10.47 -14.22 -1.81
C ALA A 147 -10.55 -15.76 -1.86
N PHE A 148 -9.88 -16.42 -2.80
CA PHE A 148 -9.97 -17.87 -3.00
C PHE A 148 -9.15 -18.70 -2.00
N GLU A 149 -8.35 -18.08 -1.14
CA GLU A 149 -7.61 -18.76 -0.07
C GLU A 149 -8.18 -18.36 1.30
N ALA A 150 -8.39 -19.33 2.19
CA ALA A 150 -8.95 -19.07 3.51
C ALA A 150 -8.12 -18.06 4.34
N ARG A 151 -6.78 -18.07 4.16
CA ARG A 151 -5.88 -17.10 4.81
C ARG A 151 -6.23 -15.65 4.43
N ASN A 152 -6.63 -15.40 3.19
CA ASN A 152 -6.89 -14.06 2.68
C ASN A 152 -8.18 -13.46 3.25
N VAL A 153 -9.16 -14.29 3.61
CA VAL A 153 -10.37 -13.85 4.33
C VAL A 153 -10.03 -13.34 5.73
N ALA A 154 -9.20 -14.09 6.47
CA ALA A 154 -8.74 -13.67 7.79
C ALA A 154 -7.87 -12.41 7.71
N ARG A 155 -6.97 -12.37 6.73
CA ARG A 155 -6.07 -11.23 6.49
C ARG A 155 -6.86 -9.96 6.20
N ASN A 156 -7.79 -10.01 5.25
CA ASN A 156 -8.59 -8.84 4.86
C ASN A 156 -9.39 -8.25 6.05
N ARG A 157 -9.96 -9.12 6.88
CA ARG A 157 -10.62 -8.69 8.12
C ARG A 157 -9.66 -7.92 9.01
N ASP A 158 -8.50 -8.51 9.29
CA ASP A 158 -7.53 -7.93 10.21
C ASP A 158 -6.91 -6.64 9.64
N GLU A 159 -6.69 -6.55 8.33
CA GLU A 159 -6.26 -5.33 7.63
C GLU A 159 -7.27 -4.17 7.80
N THR A 160 -8.56 -4.49 7.91
CA THR A 160 -9.64 -3.49 8.06
C THR A 160 -9.86 -3.08 9.52
N LEU A 161 -9.41 -3.89 10.47
CA LEU A 161 -9.56 -3.64 11.92
C LEU A 161 -8.36 -2.95 12.55
N PHE A 162 -7.22 -2.96 11.88
CA PHE A 162 -6.02 -2.21 12.26
C PHE A 162 -6.23 -0.72 12.04
#